data_AF-A0A6G9CYN5-F1
#
_entry.id   AF-A0A6G9CYN5-F1
#
_cell.length_a   1.000
_cell.length_b   1.000
_cell.length_c   1.000
_cell.angle_alpha   90.00
_cell.angle_beta   90.00
_cell.angle_gamma   90.00
#
_symmetry.space_group_name_H-M   'P 1'
#
loop_
_entity.id
_entity.type
_entity.pdbx_description
1 polymer ?
#
loop_
_entity_poly.entity_id
_entity_poly.type
_entity_poly.pdbx_seq_one_letter_code
_entity_poly.pdbx_strand_id
1 'polypeptide(L)'
;MALEAIVGPDWGLWAQDIYADLGLSFDGEKAQRLSAASGQLLSVRQDAALMLHDEGRSLDDVALFLERWSLSTPERARQSLKFLSSPLWRAYTSTYVEGYRLLGGWLDEVPVGAERTERFRRLLDEPLVPSSLRAA
;
A
#
# COMPACT_ATOMS: atom_id res chain seq x y z
N MET A 1 4.09 2.37 5.64
CA MET A 1 3.33 2.47 6.91
C MET A 1 4.17 2.38 8.19
N ALA A 2 4.67 1.23 8.68
CA ALA A 2 5.36 1.19 9.99
C ALA A 2 6.60 2.10 10.09
N LEU A 3 7.48 2.02 9.09
CA LEU A 3 8.66 2.88 8.99
C LEU A 3 8.27 4.36 8.90
N GLU A 4 7.29 4.70 8.06
CA GLU A 4 6.77 6.07 7.95
C GLU A 4 6.10 6.56 9.25
N ALA A 5 5.47 5.66 10.02
CA ALA A 5 4.78 6.00 11.25
C ALA A 5 5.73 6.24 12.42
N ILE A 6 6.82 5.47 12.50
CA ILE A 6 7.76 5.48 13.63
C ILE A 6 8.99 6.33 13.33
N VAL A 7 9.58 6.17 12.14
CA VAL A 7 10.82 6.86 11.72
C VAL A 7 10.50 8.15 10.96
N GLY A 8 9.40 8.17 10.22
CA GLY A 8 8.95 9.38 9.52
C GLY A 8 9.54 9.53 8.11
N PRO A 9 9.69 10.78 7.62
CA PRO A 9 10.01 11.05 6.23
C PRO A 9 11.40 10.59 5.83
N ASP A 10 12.34 10.39 6.76
CA ASP A 10 13.73 9.99 6.48
C ASP A 10 14.00 8.50 6.72
N TRP A 11 12.95 7.67 6.69
CA TRP A 11 13.07 6.23 6.97
C TRP A 11 14.06 5.52 6.05
N GLY A 12 14.23 6.00 4.81
CA GLY A 12 15.16 5.41 3.85
C GLY A 12 16.60 5.52 4.31
N LEU A 13 17.00 6.72 4.76
CA LEU A 13 18.34 6.99 5.26
C LEU A 13 18.61 6.21 6.56
N TRP A 14 17.64 6.20 7.47
CA TRP A 14 17.71 5.38 8.68
C TRP A 14 17.92 3.88 8.37
N ALA A 15 17.19 3.34 7.39
CA ALA A 15 17.34 1.95 6.99
C ALA A 15 18.71 1.69 6.33
N GLN A 16 19.22 2.64 5.55
CA GLN A 16 20.54 2.56 4.94
C GLN A 16 21.64 2.46 6.00
N ASP A 17 21.58 3.26 7.06
CA ASP A 17 22.56 3.21 8.16
C ASP A 17 22.54 1.83 8.86
N ILE A 18 21.35 1.31 9.16
CA ILE A 18 21.21 -0.04 9.76
C ILE A 18 21.76 -1.14 8.84
N TYR A 19 21.48 -1.06 7.55
CA TYR A 19 21.99 -2.06 6.60
C TYR A 19 23.51 -1.96 6.43
N ALA A 20 24.08 -0.76 6.48
CA ALA A 20 25.52 -0.55 6.41
C ALA A 20 26.25 -1.20 7.59
N ASP A 21 25.69 -1.12 8.81
CA ASP A 21 26.21 -1.82 10.00
C ASP A 21 26.25 -3.35 9.82
N LEU A 22 25.40 -3.90 8.94
CA LEU A 22 25.35 -5.31 8.58
C LEU A 22 26.21 -5.64 7.34
N GLY A 23 26.92 -4.67 6.77
CA GLY A 23 27.71 -4.83 5.55
C GLY A 23 26.87 -4.96 4.27
N LEU A 24 25.61 -4.53 4.31
CA LEU A 24 24.68 -4.59 3.17
C LEU A 24 24.60 -3.23 2.47
N SER A 25 24.55 -3.25 1.13
CA SER A 25 24.33 -2.04 0.32
C SER A 25 22.84 -1.80 0.13
N PHE A 26 22.37 -0.62 0.54
CA PHE A 26 21.00 -0.16 0.38
C PHE A 26 20.99 1.33 0.05
N ASP A 27 20.27 1.71 -1.01
CA ASP A 27 20.11 3.11 -1.40
C ASP A 27 18.81 3.66 -0.80
N GLY A 28 18.95 4.26 0.38
CA GLY A 28 17.84 4.73 1.20
C GLY A 28 17.05 5.85 0.55
N GLU A 29 17.74 6.85 -0.01
CA GLU A 29 17.10 7.98 -0.69
C GLU A 29 16.27 7.51 -1.88
N LYS A 30 16.84 6.62 -2.72
CA LYS A 30 16.12 6.05 -3.86
C LYS A 30 14.91 5.22 -3.41
N ALA A 31 15.08 4.37 -2.39
CA ALA A 31 14.00 3.53 -1.89
C ALA A 31 12.82 4.36 -1.36
N GLN A 32 13.11 5.42 -0.62
CA GLN A 32 12.11 6.35 -0.09
C GLN A 32 11.35 7.07 -1.20
N ARG A 33 12.07 7.63 -2.18
CA ARG A 33 11.47 8.31 -3.32
C ARG A 33 10.59 7.37 -4.14
N LEU A 34 11.04 6.14 -4.36
CA LEU A 34 10.28 5.13 -5.08
C LEU A 34 9.04 4.70 -4.31
N SER A 35 9.12 4.53 -2.98
CA SER A 35 7.97 4.20 -2.13
C SER A 35 6.89 5.27 -2.22
N ALA A 36 7.27 6.55 -2.06
CA ALA A 36 6.34 7.67 -2.14
C ALA A 36 5.67 7.78 -3.53
N ALA A 37 6.43 7.61 -4.61
CA ALA A 37 5.89 7.61 -5.96
C ALA A 37 4.95 6.42 -6.21
N SER A 38 5.36 5.21 -5.80
CA SER A 38 4.59 3.98 -6.02
C SER A 38 3.32 3.92 -5.17
N GLY A 39 3.31 4.57 -4.00
CA GLY A 39 2.13 4.68 -3.14
C GLY A 39 0.93 5.33 -3.83
N GLN A 40 1.16 6.20 -4.82
CA GLN A 40 0.10 6.82 -5.62
C GLN A 40 -0.61 5.82 -6.55
N LEU A 41 0.02 4.66 -6.82
CA LEU A 41 -0.53 3.60 -7.69
C LEU A 41 -1.30 2.54 -6.89
N LEU A 42 -1.49 2.74 -5.59
CA LEU A 42 -2.15 1.76 -4.72
C LEU A 42 -3.59 1.42 -5.20
N SER A 43 -4.35 2.42 -5.69
CA SER A 43 -5.74 2.22 -6.11
C SER A 43 -5.88 1.40 -7.39
N VAL A 44 -4.84 1.29 -8.21
CA VAL A 44 -4.92 0.70 -9.55
C VAL A 44 -5.49 -0.72 -9.54
N ARG A 45 -5.17 -1.53 -8.52
CA ARG A 45 -5.74 -2.88 -8.41
C ARG A 45 -7.24 -2.87 -8.09
N GLN A 46 -7.69 -1.92 -7.27
CA GLN A 46 -9.09 -1.73 -6.95
C GLN A 46 -9.86 -1.19 -8.17
N ASP A 47 -9.29 -0.22 -8.89
CA ASP A 47 -9.86 0.31 -10.13
C ASP A 47 -9.99 -0.79 -11.19
N ALA A 48 -8.98 -1.66 -11.33
CA ALA A 48 -9.05 -2.83 -12.20
C ALA A 48 -10.13 -3.83 -11.77
N ALA A 49 -10.35 -4.00 -10.46
CA ALA A 49 -11.42 -4.86 -9.95
C ALA A 49 -12.82 -4.29 -10.26
N LEU A 50 -13.00 -2.97 -10.15
CA LEU A 50 -14.24 -2.28 -10.51
C LEU A 50 -14.50 -2.37 -12.02
N MET A 51 -13.49 -2.08 -12.84
CA MET A 51 -13.56 -2.25 -14.29
C MET A 51 -14.01 -3.66 -14.68
N LEU A 52 -13.48 -4.70 -14.01
CA LEU A 52 -13.81 -6.08 -14.33
C LEU A 52 -15.22 -6.48 -13.87
N HIS A 53 -15.60 -6.14 -12.63
CA HIS A 53 -16.77 -6.74 -11.97
C HIS A 53 -18.00 -5.84 -11.90
N ASP A 54 -17.82 -4.52 -11.88
CA ASP A 54 -18.91 -3.55 -11.83
C ASP A 54 -19.21 -3.01 -13.24
N GLU A 55 -18.17 -2.60 -13.96
CA GLU A 55 -18.29 -2.04 -15.32
C GLU A 55 -18.37 -3.11 -16.42
N GLY A 56 -18.02 -4.38 -16.10
CA GLY A 56 -18.08 -5.50 -17.04
C GLY A 56 -17.08 -5.40 -18.21
N ARG A 57 -15.95 -4.72 -18.04
CA ARG A 57 -14.92 -4.56 -19.07
C ARG A 57 -14.23 -5.89 -19.40
N SER A 58 -13.71 -5.99 -20.63
CA SER A 58 -13.05 -7.21 -21.10
C SER A 58 -11.74 -7.48 -20.34
N LEU A 59 -11.32 -8.75 -20.29
CA LEU A 59 -10.04 -9.12 -19.68
C LEU A 59 -8.85 -8.41 -20.36
N ASP A 60 -8.91 -8.21 -21.67
CA ASP A 60 -7.85 -7.51 -22.40
C ASP A 60 -7.78 -6.01 -22.05
N ASP A 61 -8.94 -5.34 -21.91
CA ASP A 61 -8.97 -3.94 -21.45
C ASP A 61 -8.40 -3.78 -20.04
N VAL A 62 -8.74 -4.69 -19.14
CA VAL A 62 -8.25 -4.67 -17.76
C VAL A 62 -6.76 -5.01 -17.71
N ALA A 63 -6.28 -5.93 -18.54
CA ALA A 63 -4.84 -6.22 -18.67
C ALA A 63 -4.06 -4.98 -19.15
N LEU A 64 -4.52 -4.30 -20.19
CA LEU A 64 -3.87 -3.08 -20.71
C LEU A 64 -3.85 -1.96 -19.67
N PHE A 65 -4.94 -1.82 -18.89
CA PHE A 65 -5.00 -0.87 -17.78
C PHE A 65 -3.95 -1.21 -16.69
N LEU A 66 -3.86 -2.48 -16.28
CA LEU A 66 -2.90 -2.94 -15.27
C LEU A 66 -1.45 -2.80 -15.75
N GLU A 67 -1.16 -3.12 -17.02
CA GLU A 67 0.15 -2.94 -17.62
C GLU A 67 0.60 -1.48 -17.49
N ARG A 68 -0.25 -0.57 -17.98
CA ARG A 68 0.02 0.87 -18.00
C ARG A 68 0.15 1.48 -16.60
N TRP A 69 -0.82 1.22 -15.72
CA TRP A 69 -0.95 1.97 -14.48
C TRP A 69 -0.31 1.27 -13.27
N SER A 70 -0.11 -0.05 -13.31
CA SER A 70 0.71 -0.75 -12.31
C SER A 70 2.19 -0.82 -12.70
N LEU A 71 2.57 -0.23 -13.86
CA LEU A 71 3.93 -0.29 -14.42
C LEU A 71 4.44 -1.74 -14.51
N SER A 72 3.55 -2.65 -14.91
CA SER A 72 3.81 -4.08 -14.92
C SER A 72 4.02 -4.59 -16.35
N THR A 73 4.71 -5.72 -16.52
CA THR A 73 4.86 -6.32 -17.85
C THR A 73 3.52 -6.92 -18.31
N PRO A 74 3.30 -7.13 -19.62
CA PRO A 74 2.08 -7.76 -20.13
C PRO A 74 1.77 -9.10 -19.45
N GLU A 75 2.80 -9.90 -19.16
CA GLU A 75 2.66 -11.19 -18.48
C GLU A 75 2.19 -11.03 -17.04
N ARG A 76 2.74 -10.05 -16.30
CA ARG A 76 2.35 -9.75 -14.93
C ARG A 76 0.95 -9.16 -14.84
N ALA A 77 0.57 -8.29 -15.80
CA ALA A 77 -0.78 -7.76 -15.89
C ALA A 77 -1.80 -8.89 -16.08
N ARG A 78 -1.55 -9.82 -17.02
CA ARG A 78 -2.40 -11.00 -17.23
C ARG A 78 -2.42 -11.96 -16.05
N GLN A 79 -1.28 -12.16 -15.36
CA GLN A 79 -1.25 -12.98 -14.17
C GLN A 79 -2.10 -12.37 -13.04
N SER A 80 -2.10 -11.04 -12.90
CA SER A 80 -2.89 -10.32 -11.90
C SER A 80 -4.40 -10.50 -12.10
N LEU A 81 -4.86 -10.67 -13.35
CA LEU A 81 -6.27 -10.98 -13.64
C LEU A 81 -6.74 -12.27 -12.99
N LYS A 82 -5.88 -13.29 -12.85
CA LYS A 82 -6.28 -14.54 -12.17
C LYS A 82 -6.68 -14.28 -10.71
N PHE A 83 -6.02 -13.31 -10.06
CA PHE A 83 -6.35 -12.91 -8.70
C PHE A 83 -7.65 -12.09 -8.68
N LEU A 84 -7.75 -11.10 -9.57
CA LEU A 84 -8.93 -10.22 -9.63
C LEU A 84 -10.21 -10.96 -10.01
N SER A 85 -10.14 -11.94 -10.90
CA SER A 85 -11.28 -12.74 -11.34
C SER A 85 -11.74 -13.78 -10.31
N SER A 86 -10.97 -14.03 -9.25
CA SER A 86 -11.31 -15.00 -8.21
C SER A 86 -12.47 -14.51 -7.34
N PRO A 87 -13.59 -15.23 -7.24
CA PRO A 87 -14.72 -14.85 -6.38
C PRO A 87 -14.35 -14.74 -4.90
N LEU A 88 -13.39 -15.56 -4.44
CA LEU A 88 -12.93 -15.55 -3.05
C LEU A 88 -12.05 -14.34 -2.72
N TRP A 89 -11.35 -13.79 -3.70
CA TRP A 89 -10.33 -12.76 -3.48
C TRP A 89 -10.77 -11.38 -3.93
N ARG A 90 -11.92 -11.27 -4.61
CA ARG A 90 -12.47 -10.00 -5.09
C ARG A 90 -12.54 -8.94 -3.98
N ALA A 91 -13.02 -9.30 -2.79
CA ALA A 91 -13.12 -8.37 -1.67
C ALA A 91 -11.76 -8.01 -1.04
N TYR A 92 -10.78 -8.92 -1.11
CA TYR A 92 -9.45 -8.70 -0.53
C TYR A 92 -8.73 -7.51 -1.17
N THR A 93 -8.86 -7.34 -2.48
CA THR A 93 -8.26 -6.20 -3.19
C THR A 93 -8.65 -4.87 -2.55
N SER A 94 -9.96 -4.68 -2.31
CA SER A 94 -10.47 -3.46 -1.70
C SER A 94 -10.05 -3.33 -0.23
N THR A 95 -10.02 -4.42 0.55
CA THR A 95 -9.64 -4.32 1.97
C THR A 95 -8.17 -3.91 2.15
N TYR A 96 -7.27 -4.31 1.26
CA TYR A 96 -5.87 -3.85 1.31
C TYR A 96 -5.73 -2.37 0.97
N VAL A 97 -6.37 -1.92 -0.12
CA VAL A 97 -6.30 -0.53 -0.58
C VAL A 97 -6.96 0.42 0.42
N GLU A 98 -8.20 0.13 0.79
CA GLU A 98 -8.96 0.96 1.74
C GLU A 98 -8.40 0.86 3.16
N GLY A 99 -7.87 -0.30 3.56
CA GLY A 99 -7.19 -0.48 4.84
C GLY A 99 -5.94 0.40 4.95
N TYR A 100 -5.09 0.42 3.92
CA TYR A 100 -3.91 1.29 3.91
C TYR A 100 -4.31 2.77 3.98
N ARG A 101 -5.33 3.18 3.22
CA ARG A 101 -5.82 4.57 3.24
C ARG A 101 -6.38 4.97 4.60
N LEU A 102 -7.19 4.10 5.21
CA LEU A 102 -7.78 4.33 6.53
C LEU A 102 -6.70 4.47 7.61
N LEU A 103 -5.78 3.50 7.68
CA LEU A 103 -4.74 3.48 8.70
C LEU A 103 -3.72 4.60 8.48
N GLY A 104 -3.33 4.86 7.23
CA GLY A 104 -2.46 5.99 6.88
C GLY A 104 -3.07 7.32 7.30
N GLY A 105 -4.32 7.59 6.90
CA GLY A 105 -5.01 8.81 7.29
C GLY A 105 -5.14 8.99 8.81
N TRP A 106 -5.50 7.92 9.53
CA TRP A 106 -5.60 7.94 11.00
C TRP A 106 -4.24 8.16 11.70
N LEU A 107 -3.15 7.59 11.17
CA LEU A 107 -1.80 7.85 11.68
C LEU A 107 -1.34 9.27 11.35
N ASP A 108 -1.80 9.84 10.22
CA ASP A 108 -1.41 11.17 9.76
C ASP A 108 -2.06 12.33 10.51
N GLU A 109 -3.11 12.07 11.29
CA GLU A 109 -3.75 13.06 12.18
C GLU A 109 -2.83 13.62 13.27
N VAL A 110 -1.75 12.90 13.61
CA VAL A 110 -0.77 13.30 14.63
C VAL A 110 0.62 13.37 14.03
N PRO A 111 1.49 14.31 14.43
CA PRO A 111 2.86 14.38 13.90
C PRO A 111 3.66 13.12 14.23
N VAL A 112 4.70 12.84 13.45
CA VAL A 112 5.67 11.77 13.77
C VAL A 112 6.28 12.05 15.15
N GLY A 113 6.27 11.04 16.02
CA GLY A 113 6.70 11.15 17.40
C GLY A 113 6.05 10.10 18.30
N ALA A 114 6.18 10.28 19.62
CA ALA A 114 5.73 9.30 20.61
C ALA A 114 4.24 8.94 20.46
N GLU A 115 3.38 9.92 20.19
CA GLU A 115 1.93 9.69 20.01
C GLU A 115 1.64 8.84 18.77
N ARG A 116 2.27 9.13 17.62
CA ARG A 116 2.09 8.33 16.40
C ARG A 116 2.61 6.90 16.56
N THR A 117 3.75 6.72 17.24
CA THR A 117 4.29 5.40 17.59
C THR A 117 3.33 4.62 18.49
N GLU A 118 2.74 5.28 19.48
CA GLU A 118 1.74 4.68 20.36
C GLU A 118 0.48 4.28 19.59
N ARG A 119 -0.02 5.15 18.69
CA ARG A 119 -1.11 4.81 17.77
C ARG A 119 -0.78 3.56 16.95
N PHE A 120 0.42 3.47 16.39
CA PHE A 120 0.86 2.29 15.63
C PHE A 120 0.93 1.04 16.51
N ARG A 121 1.43 1.14 17.75
CA ARG A 121 1.45 0.02 18.72
C ARG A 121 0.04 -0.51 18.99
N ARG A 122 -0.95 0.38 19.16
CA ARG A 122 -2.36 -0.03 19.36
C ARG A 122 -2.91 -0.85 18.20
N LEU A 123 -2.50 -0.58 16.96
CA LEU A 123 -2.89 -1.41 15.80
C LEU A 123 -2.34 -2.85 15.89
N LEU A 124 -1.25 -3.07 16.63
CA LEU A 124 -0.64 -4.39 16.83
C LEU A 124 -1.22 -5.12 18.06
N ASP A 125 -1.57 -4.37 19.10
CA ASP A 125 -1.93 -4.93 20.40
C ASP A 125 -3.45 -4.98 20.66
N GLU A 126 -4.24 -4.16 19.98
CA GLU A 126 -5.69 -4.04 20.20
C GLU A 126 -6.51 -4.53 18.98
N PRO A 127 -7.68 -5.15 19.19
CA PRO A 127 -8.57 -5.58 18.11
C PRO A 127 -9.41 -4.39 17.57
N LEU A 128 -8.74 -3.37 17.04
CA LEU A 128 -9.38 -2.17 16.50
C LEU A 128 -10.18 -2.52 15.24
N VAL A 129 -11.38 -1.95 15.13
CA VAL A 129 -12.28 -2.13 13.99
C VAL A 129 -12.31 -0.87 13.13
N PRO A 130 -12.60 -0.95 11.82
CA PRO A 130 -12.60 0.23 10.96
C PRO A 130 -13.46 1.39 11.48
N SER A 131 -14.60 1.10 12.12
CA SER A 131 -15.47 2.12 12.71
C SER A 131 -14.87 2.85 13.92
N SER A 132 -13.88 2.27 14.60
CA SER A 132 -13.20 2.95 15.72
C SER A 132 -12.08 3.88 15.27
N LEU A 133 -11.68 3.82 13.99
CA LEU A 133 -10.56 4.59 13.43
C LEU A 133 -11.02 5.71 12.50
N ARG A 134 -12.24 5.63 11.97
CA ARG A 134 -12.84 6.72 11.20
C ARG A 134 -13.19 7.86 12.16
N ALA A 135 -12.65 9.05 11.91
CA ALA A 135 -13.17 10.27 12.53
C ALA A 135 -14.66 10.46 12.16
N ALA A 136 -15.44 11.04 13.08
CA ALA A 136 -16.83 11.41 12.84
C ALA A 136 -16.93 12.59 11.86
#